data_AF-A0A4V1TIL6-F1
#
_entry.id   AF-A0A4V1TIL6-F1
#
_cell.length_a   1.000
_cell.length_b   1.000
_cell.length_c   1.000
_cell.angle_alpha   90.00
_cell.angle_beta   90.00
_cell.angle_gamma   90.00
#
_symmetry.space_group_name_H-M   'P 1'
#
loop_
_entity.id
_entity.type
_entity.pdbx_description
1 polymer ?
#
loop_
_entity_poly.entity_id
_entity_poly.type
_entity_poly.pdbx_seq_one_letter_code
_entity_poly.pdbx_strand_id
1 'polypeptide(L)'
;MSDFTRTHLTDKPAIVGARWWQESLTISSDPIARRQALTALLVTGGALATAGIIGSILFASSGDDTRVEKKEALTMQRDYGWSFGAEDEKLTFDGVTYIPFDQTKLGSLVSDVTPVQGPLRPFFDPTLLQSLSATPRLTVPGATTTPVPLSQALTPYRTAATAIAYRQGLALASLFAAGPSDVLVIVDLDGPAAVAFAAGAAGAFEPVLQFRNWPHPLGVVPAHLTLGTIVHYQPLFVRQRAARAGRGAPLLVLDRARLAPYTTEDSQFDNRYVARPPSPESLRSLGLRRVLYVNPSGSYTREMDDLNEDLVAYAKAGVDVRYVAATDFAPDPAVSSLA
;
A
#
# COMPACT_ATOMS: atom_id res chain seq x y z
N MET A 1 12.77 46.62 -27.29
CA MET A 1 11.80 45.50 -27.20
C MET A 1 12.50 44.29 -27.80
N SER A 2 12.81 43.21 -27.10
CA SER A 2 12.24 42.67 -25.86
C SER A 2 13.31 41.83 -25.14
N ASP A 3 13.33 41.94 -23.81
CA ASP A 3 13.90 40.94 -22.90
C ASP A 3 13.32 39.55 -23.17
N PHE A 4 14.13 38.51 -23.04
CA PHE A 4 13.69 37.24 -22.45
C PHE A 4 14.85 36.52 -21.78
N THR A 5 14.93 36.65 -20.46
CA THR A 5 15.78 35.87 -19.57
C THR A 5 15.10 34.55 -19.26
N ARG A 6 15.77 33.41 -19.48
CA ARG A 6 15.84 32.29 -18.52
C ARG A 6 16.79 31.21 -19.02
N THR A 7 17.96 31.12 -18.40
CA THR A 7 18.69 29.85 -18.32
C THR A 7 18.67 29.47 -16.85
N HIS A 8 17.79 28.55 -16.50
CA HIS A 8 17.81 27.88 -15.20
C HIS A 8 17.72 26.38 -15.49
N LEU A 9 18.86 25.80 -15.87
CA LEU A 9 19.09 24.37 -15.76
C LEU A 9 19.34 24.11 -14.29
N THR A 10 18.28 23.80 -13.55
CA THR A 10 18.44 23.25 -12.21
C THR A 10 18.65 21.75 -12.38
N ASP A 11 19.88 21.35 -12.66
CA ASP A 11 20.31 19.95 -12.59
C ASP A 11 20.33 19.54 -11.11
N LYS A 12 19.14 19.23 -10.57
CA LYS A 12 19.04 18.46 -9.32
C LYS A 12 19.18 16.98 -9.71
N PRO A 13 20.18 16.25 -9.18
CA PRO A 13 20.39 14.83 -9.49
C PRO A 13 19.13 13.96 -9.30
N ALA A 14 18.24 14.37 -8.41
CA ALA A 14 17.00 13.64 -8.14
C ALA A 14 15.91 13.80 -9.23
N ILE A 15 15.86 14.93 -9.93
CA ILE A 15 14.89 15.18 -11.01
C ILE A 15 15.31 14.39 -12.27
N VAL A 16 16.61 14.30 -12.52
CA VAL A 16 17.15 13.40 -13.55
C VAL A 16 16.70 11.97 -13.26
N GLY A 17 16.66 11.57 -11.98
CA GLY A 17 16.17 10.31 -11.43
C GLY A 17 14.70 9.93 -11.71
N ALA A 18 13.82 10.90 -11.92
CA ALA A 18 12.41 10.64 -12.26
C ALA A 18 12.20 10.50 -13.79
N ARG A 19 12.98 11.24 -14.59
CA ARG A 19 12.88 11.28 -16.06
C ARG A 19 13.32 10.00 -16.77
N TRP A 20 14.38 9.32 -16.32
CA TRP A 20 14.82 8.07 -16.96
C TRP A 20 13.88 6.89 -16.67
N TRP A 21 13.21 6.90 -15.51
CA TRP A 21 12.16 5.94 -15.17
C TRP A 21 10.96 6.11 -16.13
N GLN A 22 10.61 7.36 -16.44
CA GLN A 22 9.57 7.79 -17.39
C GLN A 22 9.74 7.19 -18.79
N GLU A 23 10.97 7.13 -19.30
CA GLU A 23 11.28 6.60 -20.64
C GLU A 23 11.22 5.07 -20.73
N SER A 24 11.39 4.36 -19.61
CA SER A 24 11.38 2.89 -19.59
C SER A 24 9.97 2.29 -19.64
N LEU A 25 8.95 3.05 -19.23
CA LEU A 25 7.55 2.62 -19.21
C LEU A 25 6.78 3.02 -20.47
N THR A 26 7.24 4.03 -21.21
CA THR A 26 6.62 4.48 -22.47
C THR A 26 6.92 3.55 -23.64
N ILE A 27 7.89 2.64 -23.52
CA ILE A 27 8.25 1.66 -24.57
C ILE A 27 7.18 0.56 -24.75
N SER A 28 6.19 0.41 -23.86
CA SER A 28 5.15 -0.61 -24.01
C SER A 28 3.72 -0.05 -23.92
N SER A 29 3.15 0.18 -25.11
CA SER A 29 1.75 0.58 -25.33
C SER A 29 0.76 -0.60 -25.31
N ASP A 30 1.21 -1.83 -25.03
CA ASP A 30 0.39 -3.04 -24.99
C ASP A 30 0.15 -3.52 -23.53
N PRO A 31 -1.12 -3.63 -23.06
CA PRO A 31 -1.47 -4.11 -21.72
C PRO A 31 -0.93 -5.50 -21.37
N ILE A 32 -0.82 -6.41 -22.33
CA ILE A 32 -0.34 -7.79 -22.11
C ILE A 32 1.17 -7.81 -21.94
N ALA A 33 1.88 -7.00 -22.73
CA ALA A 33 3.33 -6.84 -22.61
C ALA A 33 3.73 -6.14 -21.29
N ARG A 34 2.89 -5.21 -20.80
CA ARG A 34 3.06 -4.56 -19.48
C ARG A 34 2.98 -5.58 -18.33
N ARG A 35 2.02 -6.50 -18.39
CA ARG A 35 1.87 -7.60 -17.41
C ARG A 35 3.09 -8.53 -17.43
N GLN A 36 3.57 -8.93 -18.61
CA GLN A 36 4.76 -9.77 -18.73
C GLN A 36 6.04 -9.08 -18.25
N ALA A 37 6.19 -7.78 -18.49
CA ALA A 37 7.31 -6.99 -17.98
C ALA A 37 7.32 -6.90 -16.44
N LEU A 38 6.15 -6.68 -15.83
CA LEU A 38 6.01 -6.66 -14.36
C LEU A 38 6.23 -8.04 -13.72
N THR A 39 5.76 -9.12 -14.37
CA THR A 39 5.98 -10.50 -13.89
C THR A 39 7.43 -10.95 -14.08
N ALA A 40 8.12 -10.53 -15.15
CA ALA A 40 9.53 -10.83 -15.38
C ALA A 40 10.46 -10.17 -14.32
N LEU A 41 10.10 -8.98 -13.83
CA LEU A 41 10.75 -8.32 -12.70
C LEU A 41 10.53 -9.05 -11.36
N LEU A 42 9.39 -9.74 -11.20
CA LEU A 42 9.07 -10.48 -9.98
C LEU A 42 9.79 -11.83 -9.88
N VAL A 43 9.98 -12.54 -11.01
CA VAL A 43 10.65 -13.86 -11.04
C VAL A 43 12.16 -13.75 -10.74
N THR A 44 12.78 -12.60 -10.98
CA THR A 44 14.19 -12.35 -10.64
C THR A 44 14.40 -11.93 -9.17
N GLY A 45 13.34 -11.64 -8.41
CA GLY A 45 13.38 -11.17 -7.02
C GLY A 45 13.08 -12.24 -5.96
N GLY A 46 13.35 -13.52 -6.27
CA GLY A 46 13.06 -14.67 -5.42
C GLY A 46 14.26 -15.21 -4.62
N ALA A 47 15.06 -14.37 -3.98
CA ALA A 47 15.98 -14.80 -2.92
C ALA A 47 16.40 -13.60 -2.06
N LEU A 48 16.30 -13.74 -0.75
CA LEU A 48 16.96 -12.85 0.21
C LEU A 48 18.48 -12.96 0.02
N ALA A 49 19.06 -12.11 -0.81
CA ALA A 49 20.49 -11.83 -0.81
C ALA A 49 20.73 -10.42 -1.34
N THR A 50 21.37 -9.61 -0.52
CA THR A 50 21.98 -8.33 -0.86
C THR A 50 22.88 -8.47 -2.09
N ALA A 51 22.36 -8.14 -3.27
CA ALA A 51 23.14 -7.81 -4.45
C ALA A 51 22.23 -6.98 -5.38
N GLY A 52 22.46 -5.65 -5.42
CA GLY A 52 21.77 -4.79 -6.36
C GLY A 52 22.08 -5.23 -7.79
N ILE A 53 21.06 -5.44 -8.60
CA ILE A 53 21.23 -5.64 -10.04
C ILE A 53 21.61 -4.27 -10.62
N ILE A 54 22.91 -4.06 -10.86
CA ILE A 54 23.46 -2.88 -11.52
C ILE A 54 23.33 -3.11 -13.04
N GLY A 55 22.31 -2.52 -13.65
CA GLY A 55 22.21 -2.40 -15.11
C GLY A 55 22.76 -1.06 -15.57
N SER A 56 24.02 -0.99 -15.96
CA SER A 56 24.64 0.22 -16.54
C SER A 56 24.31 0.31 -18.04
N ILE A 57 23.59 1.35 -18.45
CA ILE A 57 23.44 1.74 -19.87
C ILE A 57 24.33 2.97 -20.08
N LEU A 58 25.40 2.81 -20.87
CA LEU A 58 26.30 3.89 -21.26
C LEU A 58 25.68 4.68 -22.42
N PHE A 59 25.26 5.93 -22.17
CA PHE A 59 25.04 6.91 -23.22
C PHE A 59 26.30 7.77 -23.34
N ALA A 60 27.01 7.63 -24.45
CA ALA A 60 28.16 8.49 -24.77
C ALA A 60 27.64 9.85 -25.25
N SER A 61 27.48 10.80 -24.32
CA SER A 61 27.42 12.22 -24.63
C SER A 61 28.57 12.91 -23.90
N SER A 62 29.42 13.57 -24.68
CA SER A 62 30.63 14.24 -24.22
C SER A 62 30.36 15.22 -23.07
N GLY A 63 31.07 15.04 -21.95
CA GLY A 63 31.36 16.12 -21.01
C GLY A 63 30.45 16.26 -19.79
N ASP A 64 30.13 15.18 -19.10
CA ASP A 64 30.20 15.09 -17.62
C ASP A 64 30.03 13.60 -17.25
N ASP A 65 30.81 13.09 -16.30
CA ASP A 65 30.77 11.68 -15.87
C ASP A 65 29.54 11.41 -14.98
N THR A 66 28.33 11.73 -15.47
CA THR A 66 27.08 11.37 -14.80
C THR A 66 26.76 9.90 -15.08
N ARG A 67 27.18 9.03 -14.17
CA ARG A 67 26.81 7.60 -14.17
C ARG A 67 25.39 7.45 -13.63
N VAL A 68 24.46 7.05 -14.49
CA VAL A 68 23.06 6.78 -14.15
C VAL A 68 22.92 5.31 -13.74
N GLU A 69 22.41 5.04 -12.54
CA GLU A 69 22.18 3.67 -12.02
C GLU A 69 20.70 3.42 -11.74
N LYS A 70 20.19 2.26 -12.18
CA LYS A 70 18.81 1.85 -11.91
C LYS A 70 18.70 1.24 -10.51
N LYS A 71 17.74 1.71 -9.70
CA LYS A 71 17.45 1.16 -8.37
C LYS A 71 15.94 1.10 -8.13
N GLU A 72 15.51 0.07 -7.40
CA GLU A 72 14.13 -0.06 -6.91
C GLU A 72 13.76 1.14 -6.01
N ALA A 73 12.55 1.68 -6.15
CA ALA A 73 12.06 2.82 -5.36
C ALA A 73 12.20 2.57 -3.85
N LEU A 74 11.86 1.36 -3.42
CA LEU A 74 12.02 0.91 -2.05
C LEU A 74 13.48 0.93 -1.58
N THR A 75 14.42 0.59 -2.46
CA THR A 75 15.86 0.63 -2.16
C THR A 75 16.33 2.07 -2.01
N MET A 76 15.87 2.97 -2.89
CA MET A 76 16.18 4.40 -2.80
C MET A 76 15.70 5.02 -1.49
N GLN A 77 14.48 4.69 -1.06
CA GLN A 77 13.93 5.22 0.20
C GLN A 77 14.60 4.63 1.44
N ARG A 78 15.09 3.40 1.37
CA ARG A 78 15.94 2.80 2.43
C ARG A 78 17.33 3.42 2.49
N ASP A 79 17.88 3.84 1.35
CA ASP A 79 19.21 4.44 1.27
C ASP A 79 19.19 5.92 1.65
N TYR A 80 18.27 6.71 1.10
CA TYR A 80 18.30 8.19 1.20
C TYR A 80 17.16 8.78 2.05
N GLY A 81 16.18 7.97 2.45
CA GLY A 81 15.02 8.42 3.21
C GLY A 81 13.75 8.55 2.38
N TRP A 82 12.64 8.75 3.08
CA TRP A 82 11.29 8.74 2.51
C TRP A 82 10.98 9.95 1.61
N SER A 83 11.76 11.04 1.71
CA SER A 83 11.61 12.28 0.94
C SER A 83 12.69 12.43 -0.15
N PHE A 84 13.34 11.34 -0.56
CA PHE A 84 14.42 11.39 -1.57
C PHE A 84 13.96 12.06 -2.87
N GLY A 85 14.63 13.15 -3.26
CA GLY A 85 14.28 13.94 -4.44
C GLY A 85 13.15 14.94 -4.26
N ALA A 86 12.62 15.03 -3.05
CA ALA A 86 11.60 15.98 -2.63
C ALA A 86 11.89 16.43 -1.19
N GLU A 87 13.15 16.72 -0.88
CA GLU A 87 13.62 16.94 0.50
C GLU A 87 13.03 18.20 1.15
N ASP A 88 12.58 19.15 0.33
CA ASP A 88 11.91 20.38 0.76
C ASP A 88 10.39 20.22 0.87
N GLU A 89 9.84 19.09 0.39
CA GLU A 89 8.41 18.81 0.40
C GLU A 89 7.97 18.11 1.67
N LYS A 90 6.73 18.37 2.10
CA LYS A 90 6.14 17.79 3.31
C LYS A 90 5.06 16.79 2.97
N LEU A 91 4.90 15.78 3.82
CA LEU A 91 3.69 14.97 3.80
C LEU A 91 2.50 15.84 4.21
N THR A 92 1.41 15.73 3.45
CA THR A 92 0.17 16.45 3.73
C THR A 92 -0.83 15.50 4.34
N PHE A 93 -1.42 15.89 5.47
CA PHE A 93 -2.49 15.14 6.12
C PHE A 93 -3.71 16.06 6.19
N ASP A 94 -4.71 15.81 5.34
CA ASP A 94 -5.96 16.58 5.24
C ASP A 94 -7.10 15.99 6.10
N GLY A 95 -6.75 15.08 7.02
CA GLY A 95 -7.67 14.45 7.97
C GLY A 95 -7.76 15.19 9.30
N VAL A 96 -8.63 14.69 10.17
CA VAL A 96 -8.82 15.25 11.53
C VAL A 96 -8.38 14.24 12.59
N THR A 97 -7.55 14.67 13.52
CA THR A 97 -7.11 13.87 14.66
C THR A 97 -7.84 14.31 15.93
N TYR A 98 -8.57 13.40 16.57
CA TYR A 98 -9.33 13.66 17.81
C TYR A 98 -8.71 13.00 19.06
N ILE A 99 -7.61 12.27 18.88
CA ILE A 99 -6.95 11.47 19.94
C ILE A 99 -5.50 11.97 20.05
N PRO A 100 -4.96 12.17 21.27
CA PRO A 100 -3.55 12.47 21.44
C PRO A 100 -2.66 11.45 20.73
N PHE A 101 -1.68 11.92 19.97
CA PHE A 101 -0.75 11.04 19.26
C PHE A 101 0.39 10.62 20.19
N ASP A 102 0.36 9.36 20.63
CA ASP A 102 1.46 8.76 21.39
C ASP A 102 2.50 8.14 20.44
N GLN A 103 3.53 8.94 20.10
CA GLN A 103 4.62 8.48 19.23
C GLN A 103 5.40 7.29 19.81
N THR A 104 5.37 7.07 21.13
CA THR A 104 6.08 5.94 21.74
C THR A 104 5.50 4.58 21.31
N LYS A 105 4.24 4.56 20.84
CA LYS A 105 3.57 3.36 20.31
C LYS A 105 3.99 2.98 18.90
N LEU A 106 4.72 3.84 18.19
CA LEU A 106 5.19 3.51 16.84
C LEU A 106 6.18 2.34 16.84
N GLY A 107 6.95 2.17 17.91
CA GLY A 107 7.94 1.09 18.04
C GLY A 107 7.31 -0.31 18.06
N SER A 108 6.07 -0.45 18.53
CA SER A 108 5.34 -1.74 18.54
C SER A 108 4.40 -1.91 17.35
N LEU A 109 4.30 -0.93 16.46
CA LEU A 109 3.26 -0.92 15.43
C LEU A 109 3.29 -2.16 14.54
N VAL A 110 4.49 -2.58 14.10
CA VAL A 110 4.67 -3.79 13.28
C VAL A 110 4.13 -5.02 14.00
N SER A 111 4.53 -5.24 15.26
CA SER A 111 4.08 -6.39 16.05
C SER A 111 2.59 -6.36 16.36
N ASP A 112 2.03 -5.16 16.57
CA ASP A 112 0.63 -4.97 16.96
C ASP A 112 -0.33 -5.38 15.83
N VAL A 113 0.05 -5.12 14.58
CA VAL A 113 -0.76 -5.42 13.39
C VAL A 113 -0.34 -6.68 12.63
N THR A 114 0.77 -7.32 13.01
CA THR A 114 1.17 -8.63 12.45
C THR A 114 0.11 -9.69 12.79
N PRO A 115 -0.33 -10.53 11.84
CA PRO A 115 -1.30 -11.59 12.12
C PRO A 115 -0.89 -12.49 13.30
N VAL A 116 -1.84 -12.72 14.21
CA VAL A 116 -1.63 -13.64 15.35
C VAL A 116 -1.47 -15.07 14.83
N GLN A 117 -2.28 -15.43 13.83
CA GLN A 117 -2.28 -16.74 13.21
C GLN A 117 -1.01 -16.94 12.36
N GLY A 118 -0.13 -17.83 12.81
CA GLY A 118 1.13 -18.17 12.13
C GLY A 118 0.97 -18.46 10.63
N PRO A 119 -0.01 -19.25 10.20
CA PRO A 119 -0.22 -19.57 8.77
C PRO A 119 -0.56 -18.36 7.89
N LEU A 120 -1.01 -17.23 8.47
CA LEU A 120 -1.35 -16.02 7.71
C LEU A 120 -0.17 -15.04 7.57
N ARG A 121 0.91 -15.22 8.32
CA ARG A 121 2.10 -14.34 8.29
C ARG A 121 2.79 -14.26 6.93
N PRO A 122 2.88 -15.32 6.09
CA PRO A 122 3.46 -15.22 4.76
C PRO A 122 2.76 -14.21 3.84
N PHE A 123 1.50 -13.88 4.14
CA PHE A 123 0.69 -12.94 3.36
C PHE A 123 0.68 -11.53 3.96
N PHE A 124 1.31 -11.31 5.12
CA PHE A 124 1.48 -9.98 5.69
C PHE A 124 2.72 -9.31 5.11
N ASP A 125 2.58 -8.06 4.66
CA ASP A 125 3.73 -7.28 4.18
C ASP A 125 4.04 -6.13 5.15
N PRO A 126 5.22 -6.14 5.81
CA PRO A 126 5.58 -5.12 6.77
C PRO A 126 6.21 -3.87 6.12
N THR A 127 6.37 -3.81 4.79
CA THR A 127 7.19 -2.78 4.11
C THR A 127 6.78 -1.36 4.47
N LEU A 128 5.48 -1.03 4.38
CA LEU A 128 4.99 0.30 4.76
C LEU A 128 5.27 0.61 6.24
N LEU A 129 5.17 -0.36 7.14
CA LEU A 129 5.38 -0.16 8.57
C LEU A 129 6.87 0.00 8.91
N GLN A 130 7.74 -0.74 8.21
CA GLN A 130 9.20 -0.65 8.34
C GLN A 130 9.74 0.73 7.98
N SER A 131 9.01 1.51 7.17
CA SER A 131 9.38 2.88 6.83
C SER A 131 9.50 3.80 8.06
N LEU A 132 8.80 3.50 9.16
CA LEU A 132 8.84 4.29 10.39
C LEU A 132 10.18 4.23 11.13
N SER A 133 10.81 3.05 11.10
CA SER A 133 12.10 2.81 11.73
C SER A 133 13.29 3.01 10.80
N ALA A 134 13.02 3.37 9.53
CA ALA A 134 14.06 3.51 8.55
C ALA A 134 14.92 4.75 8.84
N THR A 135 16.23 4.52 8.94
CA THR A 135 17.23 5.58 9.04
C THR A 135 17.95 5.66 7.69
N PRO A 136 17.98 6.83 7.04
CA PRO A 136 18.75 7.02 5.81
C PRO A 136 20.21 6.62 6.04
N ARG A 137 20.76 5.83 5.12
CA ARG A 137 22.16 5.38 5.13
C ARG A 137 23.07 6.34 4.36
N LEU A 138 22.50 7.09 3.44
CA LEU A 138 23.18 8.00 2.53
C LEU A 138 22.52 9.38 2.58
N THR A 139 23.31 10.40 2.34
CA THR A 139 22.84 11.78 2.14
C THR A 139 22.88 12.12 0.65
N VAL A 140 21.90 12.88 0.17
CA VAL A 140 21.91 13.37 -1.20
C VAL A 140 22.99 14.46 -1.34
N PRO A 141 23.94 14.32 -2.28
CA PRO A 141 24.95 15.37 -2.52
C PRO A 141 24.28 16.70 -2.85
N GLY A 142 24.68 17.77 -2.14
CA GLY A 142 24.10 19.10 -2.31
C GLY A 142 22.76 19.34 -1.61
N ALA A 143 22.22 18.37 -0.87
CA ALA A 143 21.07 18.60 -0.01
C ALA A 143 21.42 19.58 1.12
N THR A 144 20.58 20.59 1.29
CA THR A 144 20.68 21.59 2.36
C THR A 144 19.85 21.21 3.59
N THR A 145 18.99 20.19 3.46
CA THR A 145 18.08 19.72 4.51
C THR A 145 18.52 18.34 5.00
N THR A 146 18.52 18.16 6.33
CA THR A 146 18.74 16.84 6.93
C THR A 146 17.44 16.04 6.88
N PRO A 147 17.44 14.82 6.33
CA PRO A 147 16.24 13.99 6.31
C PRO A 147 15.75 13.71 7.74
N VAL A 148 14.48 14.02 8.00
CA VAL A 148 13.83 13.72 9.27
C VAL A 148 13.29 12.29 9.24
N PRO A 149 13.41 11.49 10.31
CA PRO A 149 12.76 10.18 10.37
C PRO A 149 11.26 10.28 10.11
N LEU A 150 10.70 9.35 9.32
CA LEU A 150 9.27 9.37 8.98
C LEU A 150 8.38 9.37 10.24
N SER A 151 8.81 8.70 11.31
CA SER A 151 8.12 8.68 12.60
C SER A 151 7.85 10.07 13.19
N GLN A 152 8.69 11.06 12.88
CA GLN A 152 8.51 12.46 13.33
C GLN A 152 7.64 13.28 12.38
N ALA A 153 7.50 12.87 11.12
CA ALA A 153 6.65 13.52 10.11
C ALA A 153 5.21 12.96 10.10
N LEU A 154 4.97 11.84 10.77
CA LEU A 154 3.70 11.14 10.75
C LEU A 154 2.67 11.80 11.68
N THR A 155 1.40 11.79 11.25
CA THR A 155 0.25 12.17 12.08
C THR A 155 -0.85 11.10 11.97
N PRO A 156 -1.58 10.77 13.04
CA PRO A 156 -2.74 9.88 12.94
C PRO A 156 -3.79 10.48 12.00
N TYR A 157 -4.31 9.68 11.08
CA TYR A 157 -5.21 10.13 10.02
C TYR A 157 -6.60 9.52 10.15
N ARG A 158 -7.63 10.36 10.07
CA ARG A 158 -9.04 9.96 10.05
C ARG A 158 -9.87 10.98 9.27
N THR A 159 -10.84 10.49 8.49
CA THR A 159 -11.81 11.31 7.76
C THR A 159 -13.23 10.78 7.98
N ALA A 160 -14.24 11.47 7.43
CA ALA A 160 -15.59 10.94 7.40
C ALA A 160 -15.67 9.61 6.63
N ALA A 161 -14.92 9.47 5.53
CA ALA A 161 -14.85 8.24 4.74
C ALA A 161 -14.29 7.07 5.55
N THR A 162 -13.21 7.27 6.31
CA THR A 162 -12.67 6.20 7.17
C THR A 162 -13.61 5.85 8.31
N ALA A 163 -14.38 6.80 8.85
CA ALA A 163 -15.41 6.53 9.84
C ALA A 163 -16.59 5.70 9.27
N ILE A 164 -16.98 5.93 8.02
CA ILE A 164 -17.97 5.11 7.31
C ILE A 164 -17.42 3.70 7.09
N ALA A 165 -16.21 3.58 6.57
CA ALA A 165 -15.57 2.29 6.31
C ALA A 165 -15.42 1.45 7.58
N TYR A 166 -15.06 2.07 8.71
CA TYR A 166 -15.03 1.41 10.01
C TYR A 166 -16.39 0.80 10.40
N ARG A 167 -17.49 1.53 10.20
CA ARG A 167 -18.85 1.02 10.48
C ARG A 167 -19.25 -0.10 9.53
N GLN A 168 -18.85 -0.03 8.26
CA GLN A 168 -19.06 -1.12 7.30
C GLN A 168 -18.31 -2.40 7.73
N GLY A 169 -17.08 -2.25 8.23
CA GLY A 169 -16.32 -3.36 8.80
C GLY A 169 -16.98 -3.98 10.05
N LEU A 170 -17.56 -3.15 10.94
CA LEU A 170 -18.35 -3.63 12.07
C LEU A 170 -19.58 -4.43 11.62
N ALA A 171 -20.29 -3.93 10.60
CA ALA A 171 -21.44 -4.62 10.03
C ALA A 171 -21.03 -5.97 9.41
N LEU A 172 -19.93 -6.04 8.67
CA LEU A 172 -19.37 -7.31 8.20
C LEU A 172 -19.06 -8.25 9.38
N ALA A 173 -18.36 -7.79 10.41
CA ALA A 173 -18.07 -8.63 11.58
C ALA A 173 -19.34 -9.18 12.26
N SER A 174 -20.42 -8.39 12.31
CA SER A 174 -21.69 -8.82 12.90
C SER A 174 -22.34 -9.99 12.14
N LEU A 175 -22.21 -10.03 10.81
CA LEU A 175 -22.70 -11.12 9.96
C LEU A 175 -21.91 -12.42 10.19
N PHE A 176 -20.68 -12.31 10.68
CA PHE A 176 -19.75 -13.42 10.89
C PHE A 176 -19.61 -13.85 12.36
N ALA A 177 -20.35 -13.25 13.29
CA ALA A 177 -20.31 -13.60 14.72
C ALA A 177 -20.65 -15.09 15.00
N ALA A 178 -21.41 -15.73 14.12
CA ALA A 178 -21.64 -17.19 14.09
C ALA A 178 -21.43 -17.78 12.68
N GLY A 179 -20.75 -17.02 11.81
CA GLY A 179 -20.63 -17.30 10.40
C GLY A 179 -19.51 -18.30 10.06
N PRO A 180 -19.39 -18.64 8.77
CA PRO A 180 -18.38 -19.59 8.33
C PRO A 180 -16.95 -19.04 8.47
N SER A 181 -16.02 -19.90 8.88
CA SER A 181 -14.59 -19.59 9.01
C SER A 181 -13.75 -19.95 7.77
N ASP A 182 -14.35 -20.58 6.76
CA ASP A 182 -13.68 -21.02 5.52
C ASP A 182 -13.69 -19.95 4.41
N VAL A 183 -13.72 -18.67 4.78
CA VAL A 183 -13.73 -17.53 3.86
C VAL A 183 -12.44 -16.71 3.96
N LEU A 184 -11.90 -16.32 2.81
CA LEU A 184 -10.98 -15.20 2.70
C LEU A 184 -11.77 -13.96 2.31
N VAL A 185 -11.68 -12.90 3.10
CA VAL A 185 -12.19 -11.58 2.68
C VAL A 185 -11.02 -10.78 2.09
N ILE A 186 -11.17 -10.24 0.89
CA ILE A 186 -10.21 -9.32 0.28
C ILE A 186 -10.85 -7.94 0.26
N VAL A 187 -10.34 -7.01 1.06
CA VAL A 187 -10.81 -5.63 1.11
C VAL A 187 -9.94 -4.77 0.20
N ASP A 188 -10.50 -4.34 -0.93
CA ASP A 188 -9.81 -3.56 -1.96
C ASP A 188 -10.46 -2.16 -2.10
N LEU A 189 -10.20 -1.33 -1.09
CA LEU A 189 -10.70 0.04 -0.95
C LEU A 189 -9.53 1.03 -1.03
N ASP A 190 -9.84 2.33 -1.09
CA ASP A 190 -8.85 3.37 -0.82
C ASP A 190 -8.08 3.05 0.48
N GLY A 191 -6.75 3.18 0.49
CA GLY A 191 -5.89 2.67 1.57
C GLY A 191 -6.34 3.01 2.99
N PRO A 192 -6.59 4.29 3.33
CA PRO A 192 -7.21 4.68 4.59
C PRO A 192 -8.55 3.98 4.89
N ALA A 193 -9.46 3.91 3.92
CA ALA A 193 -10.74 3.25 4.08
C ALA A 193 -10.59 1.73 4.30
N ALA A 194 -9.67 1.08 3.59
CA ALA A 194 -9.38 -0.35 3.74
C ALA A 194 -8.89 -0.68 5.16
N VAL A 195 -7.97 0.13 5.71
CA VAL A 195 -7.49 -0.01 7.10
C VAL A 195 -8.62 0.18 8.10
N ALA A 196 -9.44 1.20 7.92
CA ALA A 196 -10.54 1.49 8.83
C ALA A 196 -11.61 0.38 8.81
N PHE A 197 -11.95 -0.12 7.63
CA PHE A 197 -12.82 -1.27 7.46
C PHE A 197 -12.26 -2.50 8.20
N ALA A 198 -10.98 -2.80 8.00
CA ALA A 198 -10.31 -3.91 8.68
C ALA A 198 -10.31 -3.73 10.21
N ALA A 199 -10.14 -2.50 10.71
CA ALA A 199 -10.21 -2.20 12.14
C ALA A 199 -11.61 -2.45 12.72
N GLY A 200 -12.67 -2.15 11.97
CA GLY A 200 -14.05 -2.48 12.35
C GLY A 200 -14.31 -3.99 12.34
N ALA A 201 -13.76 -4.69 11.36
CA ALA A 201 -13.90 -6.13 11.21
C ALA A 201 -13.02 -6.96 12.17
N ALA A 202 -12.03 -6.34 12.80
CA ALA A 202 -10.97 -7.02 13.58
C ALA A 202 -11.46 -7.85 14.77
N GLY A 203 -12.70 -7.66 15.23
CA GLY A 203 -13.31 -8.49 16.28
C GLY A 203 -13.70 -9.90 15.81
N ALA A 204 -13.93 -10.10 14.52
CA ALA A 204 -14.32 -11.39 13.93
C ALA A 204 -13.33 -11.91 12.88
N PHE A 205 -12.48 -11.04 12.34
CA PHE A 205 -11.51 -11.36 11.28
C PHE A 205 -10.08 -11.11 11.73
N GLU A 206 -9.12 -11.83 11.15
CA GLU A 206 -7.69 -11.54 11.27
C GLU A 206 -7.25 -10.67 10.08
N PRO A 207 -6.99 -9.36 10.28
CA PRO A 207 -6.45 -8.48 9.26
C PRO A 207 -5.04 -8.91 8.86
N VAL A 208 -4.82 -8.95 7.55
CA VAL A 208 -3.53 -9.22 6.91
C VAL A 208 -3.23 -8.05 6.01
N LEU A 209 -2.40 -7.12 6.49
CA LEU A 209 -2.08 -5.89 5.74
C LEU A 209 -1.05 -6.20 4.64
N GLN A 210 -1.35 -5.80 3.39
CA GLN A 210 -0.43 -5.89 2.25
C GLN A 210 -0.21 -4.50 1.63
N PHE A 211 0.52 -3.67 2.36
CA PHE A 211 0.95 -2.37 1.87
C PHE A 211 2.45 -2.44 1.55
N ARG A 212 2.75 -2.71 0.28
CA ARG A 212 4.11 -2.99 -0.21
C ARG A 212 4.76 -1.75 -0.82
N ASN A 213 4.43 -0.60 -0.27
CA ASN A 213 4.92 0.70 -0.69
C ASN A 213 5.59 1.40 0.48
N TRP A 214 6.12 2.57 0.17
CA TRP A 214 6.77 3.42 1.15
C TRP A 214 6.32 4.86 0.91
N PRO A 215 6.12 5.67 1.96
CA PRO A 215 5.62 7.02 1.81
C PRO A 215 6.62 7.92 1.09
N HIS A 216 6.07 8.85 0.28
CA HIS A 216 6.81 9.91 -0.39
C HIS A 216 5.88 11.13 -0.57
N PRO A 217 6.34 12.39 -0.41
CA PRO A 217 5.50 13.59 -0.63
C PRO A 217 4.87 13.63 -2.02
N LEU A 218 5.66 13.23 -3.02
CA LEU A 218 5.25 13.18 -4.42
C LEU A 218 4.78 11.78 -4.85
N GLY A 219 4.48 10.89 -3.90
CA GLY A 219 4.11 9.50 -4.18
C GLY A 219 2.80 9.42 -4.97
N VAL A 220 2.77 8.61 -6.03
CA VAL A 220 1.54 8.30 -6.78
C VAL A 220 0.47 7.70 -5.86
N VAL A 221 0.89 6.82 -4.95
CA VAL A 221 0.05 6.26 -3.90
C VAL A 221 0.28 7.06 -2.60
N PRO A 222 -0.75 7.65 -1.99
CA PRO A 222 -0.61 8.45 -0.76
C PRO A 222 -0.45 7.57 0.49
N ALA A 223 0.61 6.75 0.52
CA ALA A 223 0.84 5.71 1.53
C ALA A 223 0.98 6.26 2.97
N HIS A 224 1.33 7.54 3.11
CA HIS A 224 1.38 8.21 4.41
C HIS A 224 -0.02 8.33 5.04
N LEU A 225 -1.08 8.50 4.25
CA LEU A 225 -2.46 8.53 4.76
C LEU A 225 -2.88 7.15 5.26
N THR A 226 -2.55 6.09 4.51
CA THR A 226 -2.75 4.69 4.92
C THR A 226 -2.02 4.41 6.24
N LEU A 227 -0.73 4.77 6.33
CA LEU A 227 0.07 4.60 7.54
C LEU A 227 -0.47 5.41 8.74
N GLY A 228 -0.87 6.66 8.52
CA GLY A 228 -1.53 7.49 9.53
C GLY A 228 -2.85 6.87 10.02
N THR A 229 -3.58 6.19 9.15
CA THR A 229 -4.81 5.47 9.51
C THR A 229 -4.51 4.24 10.35
N ILE A 230 -3.45 3.50 10.03
CA ILE A 230 -2.99 2.35 10.83
C ILE A 230 -2.65 2.82 12.24
N VAL A 231 -1.93 3.94 12.38
CA VAL A 231 -1.63 4.55 13.69
C VAL A 231 -2.90 4.94 14.44
N HIS A 232 -3.86 5.58 13.76
CA HIS A 232 -5.13 5.95 14.38
C HIS A 232 -5.88 4.73 14.95
N TYR A 233 -5.93 3.63 14.20
CA TYR A 233 -6.67 2.43 14.59
C TYR A 233 -5.85 1.36 15.34
N GLN A 234 -4.55 1.58 15.58
CA GLN A 234 -3.67 0.67 16.32
C GLN A 234 -4.28 0.19 17.66
N PRO A 235 -4.87 1.06 18.51
CA PRO A 235 -5.47 0.60 19.76
C PRO A 235 -6.63 -0.39 19.57
N LEU A 236 -7.37 -0.30 18.45
CA LEU A 236 -8.43 -1.25 18.13
C LEU A 236 -7.84 -2.61 17.73
N PHE A 237 -6.82 -2.63 16.88
CA PHE A 237 -6.15 -3.88 16.49
C PHE A 237 -5.56 -4.60 17.70
N VAL A 238 -4.90 -3.87 18.60
CA VAL A 238 -4.35 -4.42 19.85
C VAL A 238 -5.46 -4.98 20.73
N ARG A 239 -6.54 -4.21 20.96
CA ARG A 239 -7.65 -4.65 21.84
C ARG A 239 -8.36 -5.89 21.31
N GLN A 240 -8.55 -6.01 20.00
CA GLN A 240 -9.26 -7.13 19.37
C GLN A 240 -8.36 -8.35 19.10
N ARG A 241 -7.04 -8.22 19.27
CA ARG A 241 -6.05 -9.26 18.95
C ARG A 241 -6.35 -10.60 19.63
N ALA A 242 -6.79 -10.57 20.90
CA ALA A 242 -7.11 -11.78 21.64
C ALA A 242 -8.39 -12.47 21.13
N ALA A 243 -9.40 -11.69 20.71
CA ALA A 243 -10.69 -12.21 20.26
C ALA A 243 -10.58 -13.05 18.97
N ARG A 244 -9.66 -12.66 18.07
CA ARG A 244 -9.44 -13.32 16.77
C ARG A 244 -8.37 -14.42 16.78
N ALA A 245 -7.68 -14.64 17.90
CA ALA A 245 -6.61 -15.63 18.01
C ALA A 245 -7.14 -17.05 17.69
N GLY A 246 -6.70 -17.61 16.55
CA GLY A 246 -7.03 -18.97 16.12
C GLY A 246 -8.49 -19.18 15.64
N ARG A 247 -9.27 -18.10 15.49
CA ARG A 247 -10.69 -18.17 15.12
C ARG A 247 -11.11 -17.19 14.03
N GLY A 248 -10.37 -16.10 13.84
CA GLY A 248 -10.74 -15.10 12.85
C GLY A 248 -10.51 -15.59 11.43
N ALA A 249 -11.51 -15.47 10.56
CA ALA A 249 -11.30 -15.66 9.12
C ALA A 249 -10.29 -14.60 8.61
N PRO A 250 -9.43 -14.93 7.64
CA PRO A 250 -8.47 -13.97 7.10
C PRO A 250 -9.17 -12.84 6.37
N LEU A 251 -8.72 -11.62 6.62
CA LEU A 251 -9.14 -10.41 5.93
C LEU A 251 -7.90 -9.73 5.35
N LEU A 252 -7.67 -9.95 4.06
CA LEU A 252 -6.59 -9.33 3.31
C LEU A 252 -6.93 -7.87 3.03
N VAL A 253 -6.04 -6.95 3.42
CA VAL A 253 -6.26 -5.50 3.30
C VAL A 253 -5.35 -4.94 2.22
N LEU A 254 -5.95 -4.38 1.17
CA LEU A 254 -5.27 -3.82 0.02
C LEU A 254 -5.62 -2.34 -0.15
N ASP A 255 -4.66 -1.58 -0.69
CA ASP A 255 -4.90 -0.22 -1.17
C ASP A 255 -5.28 -0.27 -2.64
N ARG A 256 -6.47 0.20 -3.00
CA ARG A 256 -6.94 0.24 -4.39
C ARG A 256 -6.12 1.19 -5.26
N ALA A 257 -5.52 2.23 -4.66
CA ALA A 257 -4.63 3.14 -5.36
C ALA A 257 -3.29 2.49 -5.72
N ARG A 258 -2.99 1.25 -5.29
CA ARG A 258 -1.74 0.54 -5.62
C ARG A 258 -1.47 0.40 -7.12
N LEU A 259 -2.51 0.41 -7.94
CA LEU A 259 -2.43 0.41 -9.40
C LEU A 259 -2.93 1.73 -10.02
N ALA A 260 -2.80 2.85 -9.29
CA ALA A 260 -3.24 4.15 -9.79
C ALA A 260 -2.73 4.40 -11.22
N PRO A 261 -3.58 4.95 -12.11
CA PRO A 261 -3.23 5.19 -13.48
C PRO A 261 -1.94 5.99 -13.59
N TYR A 262 -1.09 5.61 -14.53
CA TYR A 262 0.11 6.38 -14.82
C TYR A 262 -0.26 7.71 -15.44
N THR A 263 0.22 8.81 -14.87
CA THR A 263 0.21 10.14 -15.48
C THR A 263 1.62 10.55 -15.86
N THR A 264 1.82 11.16 -17.02
CA THR A 264 3.13 11.57 -17.56
C THR A 264 3.70 12.82 -16.86
N GLU A 265 3.56 12.93 -15.55
CA GLU A 265 4.07 14.07 -14.78
C GLU A 265 5.47 13.76 -14.25
N ASP A 266 6.48 14.49 -14.72
CA ASP A 266 7.89 14.44 -14.28
C ASP A 266 8.09 14.67 -12.77
N SER A 267 7.02 15.03 -12.05
CA SER A 267 7.02 15.41 -10.63
C SER A 267 6.51 14.32 -9.68
N GLN A 268 6.24 13.10 -10.15
CA GLN A 268 5.69 12.03 -9.30
C GLN A 268 6.72 10.93 -8.98
N PHE A 269 6.66 10.41 -7.77
CA PHE A 269 7.44 9.28 -7.28
C PHE A 269 6.61 8.00 -7.35
N ASP A 270 7.06 7.01 -8.12
CA ASP A 270 6.32 5.75 -8.21
C ASP A 270 6.57 4.85 -7.00
N ASN A 271 5.56 4.78 -6.15
CA ASN A 271 5.47 3.86 -5.03
C ASN A 271 4.28 2.90 -5.18
N ARG A 272 3.86 2.61 -6.42
CA ARG A 272 2.87 1.57 -6.72
C ARG A 272 3.42 0.18 -6.43
N TYR A 273 2.51 -0.77 -6.27
CA TYR A 273 2.87 -2.15 -5.96
C TYR A 273 1.75 -3.11 -6.38
N VAL A 274 2.10 -4.40 -6.48
CA VAL A 274 1.14 -5.47 -6.76
C VAL A 274 0.79 -6.24 -5.48
N ALA A 275 -0.48 -6.61 -5.37
CA ALA A 275 -0.96 -7.52 -4.34
C ALA A 275 -0.31 -8.92 -4.49
N ARG A 276 -0.28 -9.66 -3.38
CA ARG A 276 0.23 -11.04 -3.32
C ARG A 276 -0.75 -11.90 -2.52
N PRO A 277 -1.96 -12.16 -3.03
CA PRO A 277 -2.91 -12.99 -2.31
C PRO A 277 -2.42 -14.45 -2.23
N PRO A 278 -3.00 -15.29 -1.36
CA PRO A 278 -2.63 -16.70 -1.26
C PRO A 278 -2.86 -17.46 -2.57
N SER A 279 -2.02 -18.44 -2.92
CA SER A 279 -2.33 -19.31 -4.07
C SER A 279 -3.54 -20.22 -3.78
N PRO A 280 -4.17 -20.85 -4.78
CA PRO A 280 -5.22 -21.84 -4.55
C PRO A 280 -4.80 -23.00 -3.63
N GLU A 281 -3.55 -23.44 -3.70
CA GLU A 281 -2.95 -24.45 -2.80
C GLU A 281 -2.90 -23.94 -1.37
N SER A 282 -2.53 -22.67 -1.20
CA SER A 282 -2.49 -22.00 0.10
C SER A 282 -3.90 -21.84 0.69
N LEU A 283 -4.90 -21.47 -0.12
CA LEU A 283 -6.29 -21.42 0.34
C LEU A 283 -6.75 -22.80 0.82
N ARG A 284 -6.47 -23.85 0.06
CA ARG A 284 -6.82 -25.23 0.43
C ARG A 284 -6.13 -25.68 1.73
N SER A 285 -4.84 -25.38 1.90
CA SER A 285 -4.10 -25.75 3.13
C SER A 285 -4.59 -24.99 4.37
N LEU A 286 -5.12 -23.77 4.17
CA LEU A 286 -5.78 -22.97 5.20
C LEU A 286 -7.24 -23.38 5.44
N GLY A 287 -7.78 -24.34 4.67
CA GLY A 287 -9.18 -24.77 4.76
C GLY A 287 -10.18 -23.75 4.21
N LEU A 288 -9.72 -22.77 3.43
CA LEU A 288 -10.54 -21.71 2.84
C LEU A 288 -11.15 -22.21 1.51
N ARG A 289 -12.46 -22.04 1.38
CA ARG A 289 -13.24 -22.49 0.21
C ARG A 289 -13.99 -21.37 -0.48
N ARG A 290 -14.00 -20.18 0.13
CA ARG A 290 -14.71 -19.01 -0.35
C ARG A 290 -13.79 -17.81 -0.36
N VAL A 291 -13.94 -16.96 -1.36
CA VAL A 291 -13.35 -15.63 -1.42
C VAL A 291 -14.48 -14.61 -1.54
N LEU A 292 -14.52 -13.65 -0.63
CA LEU A 292 -15.38 -12.49 -0.69
C LEU A 292 -14.51 -11.26 -1.01
N TYR A 293 -14.60 -10.78 -2.24
CA TYR A 293 -13.91 -9.57 -2.68
C TYR A 293 -14.80 -8.34 -2.44
N VAL A 294 -14.32 -7.42 -1.60
CA VAL A 294 -15.01 -6.20 -1.20
C VAL A 294 -14.48 -5.03 -2.00
N ASN A 295 -15.35 -4.45 -2.84
CA ASN A 295 -15.07 -3.25 -3.64
C ASN A 295 -15.74 -1.99 -3.05
N PRO A 296 -15.37 -0.77 -3.48
CA PRO A 296 -15.89 0.45 -2.86
C PRO A 296 -17.41 0.63 -2.93
N SER A 297 -18.02 0.35 -4.09
CA SER A 297 -19.45 0.55 -4.37
C SER A 297 -19.92 -0.37 -5.50
N GLY A 298 -21.24 -0.56 -5.64
CA GLY A 298 -21.83 -1.42 -6.68
C GLY A 298 -21.51 -1.02 -8.14
N SER A 299 -20.94 0.17 -8.35
CA SER A 299 -20.39 0.59 -9.65
C SER A 299 -19.12 -0.15 -10.06
N TYR A 300 -18.40 -0.76 -9.12
CA TYR A 300 -17.22 -1.57 -9.40
C TYR A 300 -17.63 -3.03 -9.57
N THR A 301 -17.64 -3.49 -10.81
CA THR A 301 -18.04 -4.86 -11.16
C THR A 301 -16.85 -5.80 -11.37
N ARG A 302 -15.63 -5.29 -11.21
CA ARG A 302 -14.38 -6.03 -11.43
C ARG A 302 -13.33 -5.71 -10.37
N GLU A 303 -12.47 -6.68 -10.16
CA GLU A 303 -11.23 -6.57 -9.40
C GLU A 303 -10.21 -5.65 -10.09
N MET A 304 -9.14 -5.33 -9.38
CA MET A 304 -7.97 -4.68 -9.97
C MET A 304 -7.16 -5.68 -10.79
N ASP A 305 -6.49 -5.20 -11.84
CA ASP A 305 -5.80 -6.03 -12.84
C ASP A 305 -4.79 -7.02 -12.23
N ASP A 306 -4.15 -6.66 -11.11
CA ASP A 306 -3.18 -7.50 -10.42
C ASP A 306 -3.80 -8.72 -9.73
N LEU A 307 -5.11 -8.72 -9.47
CA LEU A 307 -5.84 -9.82 -8.82
C LEU A 307 -6.57 -10.74 -9.81
N ASN A 308 -6.66 -10.36 -11.09
CA ASN A 308 -7.47 -11.09 -12.06
C ASN A 308 -7.01 -12.55 -12.23
N GLU A 309 -5.69 -12.77 -12.37
CA GLU A 309 -5.13 -14.13 -12.48
C GLU A 309 -5.48 -14.99 -11.27
N ASP A 310 -5.33 -14.42 -10.07
CA ASP A 310 -5.58 -15.12 -8.81
C ASP A 310 -7.05 -15.49 -8.65
N LEU A 311 -7.99 -14.56 -8.91
CA LEU A 311 -9.42 -14.84 -8.81
C LEU A 311 -9.89 -15.86 -9.85
N VAL A 312 -9.34 -15.82 -11.07
CA VAL A 312 -9.59 -16.86 -12.08
C VAL A 312 -9.02 -18.22 -11.63
N ALA A 313 -7.84 -18.24 -11.02
CA ALA A 313 -7.23 -19.46 -10.49
C ALA A 313 -8.05 -20.06 -9.34
N TYR A 314 -8.59 -19.22 -8.45
CA TYR A 314 -9.50 -19.63 -7.38
C TYR A 314 -10.75 -20.31 -7.94
N ALA A 315 -11.43 -19.68 -8.89
CA ALA A 315 -12.63 -20.24 -9.51
C ALA A 315 -12.33 -21.60 -10.19
N LYS A 316 -11.20 -21.71 -10.91
CA LYS A 316 -10.76 -22.97 -11.53
C LYS A 316 -10.45 -24.06 -10.50
N ALA A 317 -9.98 -23.68 -9.32
CA ALA A 317 -9.72 -24.59 -8.21
C ALA A 317 -10.97 -24.95 -7.38
N GLY A 318 -12.15 -24.45 -7.77
CA GLY A 318 -13.42 -24.73 -7.08
C GLY A 318 -13.67 -23.87 -5.84
N VAL A 319 -12.93 -22.78 -5.67
CA VAL A 319 -13.20 -21.78 -4.61
C VAL A 319 -14.34 -20.87 -5.08
N ASP A 320 -15.36 -20.69 -4.26
CA ASP A 320 -16.49 -19.79 -4.57
C ASP A 320 -16.07 -18.33 -4.39
N VAL A 321 -16.00 -17.59 -5.50
CA VAL A 321 -15.59 -16.18 -5.52
C VAL A 321 -16.83 -15.30 -5.66
N ARG A 322 -17.03 -14.38 -4.71
CA ARG A 322 -18.14 -13.43 -4.69
C ARG A 322 -17.63 -12.01 -4.55
N TYR A 323 -18.34 -11.08 -5.17
CA TYR A 323 -18.08 -9.65 -5.10
C TYR A 323 -19.17 -9.01 -4.24
N VAL A 324 -18.79 -8.05 -3.40
CA VAL A 324 -19.72 -7.29 -2.57
C VAL A 324 -19.25 -5.85 -2.46
N ALA A 325 -20.17 -4.90 -2.53
CA ALA A 325 -19.81 -3.51 -2.32
C ALA A 325 -19.70 -3.21 -0.82
N ALA A 326 -18.71 -2.40 -0.43
CA ALA A 326 -18.61 -1.91 0.95
C ALA A 326 -19.88 -1.15 1.36
N THR A 327 -20.52 -0.45 0.41
CA THR A 327 -21.80 0.22 0.60
C THR A 327 -22.95 -0.70 0.99
N ASP A 328 -22.87 -2.00 0.69
CA ASP A 328 -23.92 -2.96 1.05
C ASP A 328 -23.91 -3.28 2.56
N PHE A 329 -22.84 -2.87 3.27
CA PHE A 329 -22.74 -2.92 4.73
C PHE A 329 -23.15 -1.61 5.41
N ALA A 330 -23.83 -0.70 4.69
CA ALA A 330 -24.42 0.48 5.30
C ALA A 330 -25.62 0.09 6.18
N PRO A 331 -25.87 0.82 7.29
CA PRO A 331 -27.10 0.62 8.05
C PRO A 331 -28.32 0.90 7.17
N ASP A 332 -29.40 0.14 7.40
CA ASP A 332 -30.65 0.34 6.69
C ASP A 332 -31.14 1.78 6.90
N PRO A 333 -31.34 2.58 5.83
CA PRO A 333 -31.83 3.94 5.94
C PRO A 333 -33.18 4.02 6.68
N ALA A 334 -33.99 2.96 6.68
CA ALA A 334 -35.26 2.90 7.39
C ALA A 334 -35.11 2.86 8.94
N VAL A 335 -33.94 2.46 9.45
CA VAL A 335 -33.67 2.42 10.90
C VAL A 335 -33.14 3.76 11.41
N SER A 336 -32.64 4.63 10.52
CA SER A 336 -32.09 5.94 10.89
C SER A 336 -33.13 7.06 11.02
N SER A 337 -34.40 6.82 10.64
CA SER A 337 -35.51 7.79 10.78
C SER A 337 -36.32 7.62 12.07
N LEU A 338 -35.93 6.68 12.94
CA LEU A 338 -36.60 6.39 14.22
C LEU A 338 -35.73 6.75 15.45
N ALA A 339 -34.64 7.49 15.25
CA ALA A 339 -33.75 7.97 16.31
C ALA A 339 -33.69 9.51 16.33
#